data_AF-A0A1G3X2S2-F1
#
_entry.id   AF-A0A1G3X2S2-F1
#
_cell.length_a   1.000
_cell.length_b   1.000
_cell.length_c   1.000
_cell.angle_alpha   90.00
_cell.angle_beta   90.00
_cell.angle_gamma   90.00
#
_symmetry.space_group_name_H-M   'P 1'
#
loop_
_entity.id
_entity.type
_entity.pdbx_description
1 polymer ?
#
loop_
_entity_poly.entity_id
_entity_poly.type
_entity_poly.pdbx_seq_one_letter_code
_entity_poly.pdbx_strand_id
1 'polypeptide(L)'
;MKSLRGLIALFVSYLIFHGWAVIFLVVGTLVGNAFMIGIGTAVILFWFGPGTPVIPLIIITALFIRRYVLFEKTEKLDLKAKWKELNQKFKD
;
A
#
# COMPACT_ATOMS: atom_id res chain seq x y z
N MET A 1 4.49 7.74 6.38
CA MET A 1 5.16 6.49 5.95
C MET A 1 6.63 6.43 6.35
N LYS A 2 7.07 7.14 7.41
CA LYS A 2 8.48 7.17 7.81
C LYS A 2 8.80 6.23 8.99
N SER A 3 7.78 5.66 9.60
CA SER A 3 7.92 4.72 10.71
C SER A 3 7.97 3.28 10.19
N LEU A 4 8.67 2.40 10.92
CA LEU A 4 8.71 0.97 10.63
C LEU A 4 7.30 0.36 10.55
N ARG A 5 6.39 0.78 11.44
CA ARG A 5 4.97 0.38 11.41
C ARG A 5 4.27 0.82 10.12
N GLY A 6 4.53 2.03 9.64
CA GLY A 6 4.02 2.50 8.36
C GLY A 6 4.56 1.69 7.16
N LEU A 7 5.83 1.29 7.21
CA LEU A 7 6.42 0.43 6.18
C LEU A 7 5.81 -0.97 6.19
N ILE A 8 5.61 -1.56 7.37
CA ILE A 8 4.93 -2.86 7.53
C ILE A 8 3.49 -2.76 7.01
N ALA A 9 2.76 -1.71 7.36
CA ALA A 9 1.39 -1.52 6.88
C ALA A 9 1.31 -1.40 5.34
N LEU A 10 2.29 -0.74 4.71
CA LEU A 10 2.38 -0.67 3.25
C LEU A 10 2.68 -2.03 2.64
N PHE A 11 3.62 -2.76 3.22
CA PHE A 11 3.97 -4.09 2.75
C PHE A 11 2.77 -5.05 2.85
N VAL A 12 2.09 -5.08 4.00
CA VAL A 12 0.87 -5.89 4.18
C VAL A 12 -0.22 -5.45 3.21
N SER A 13 -0.43 -4.14 3.02
CA SER A 13 -1.39 -3.65 2.04
C SER A 13 -1.05 -4.11 0.63
N TYR A 14 0.22 -4.05 0.22
CA TYR A 14 0.64 -4.56 -1.08
C TYR A 14 0.36 -6.07 -1.22
N LEU A 15 0.63 -6.86 -0.18
CA LEU A 15 0.36 -8.30 -0.18
C LEU A 15 -1.13 -8.63 -0.34
N ILE A 16 -2.03 -7.80 0.18
CA ILE A 16 -3.48 -7.97 0.02
C ILE A 16 -3.89 -7.82 -1.45
N PHE A 17 -3.30 -6.87 -2.19
CA PHE A 17 -3.67 -6.62 -3.59
C PHE A 17 -2.92 -7.53 -4.57
N HIS A 18 -1.62 -7.74 -4.37
CA HIS A 18 -0.74 -8.46 -5.30
C HIS A 18 -0.14 -9.76 -4.74
N GLY A 19 0.10 -9.83 -3.44
CA GLY A 19 0.87 -10.93 -2.84
C GLY A 19 0.26 -12.29 -3.10
N TRP A 20 -1.06 -12.42 -2.96
CA TRP A 20 -1.76 -13.67 -3.24
C TRP A 20 -1.70 -14.06 -4.73
N ALA A 21 -1.81 -13.10 -5.65
CA ALA A 21 -1.75 -13.37 -7.09
C ALA A 21 -0.38 -13.90 -7.52
N VAL A 22 0.70 -13.36 -6.92
CA VAL A 22 2.06 -13.88 -7.10
C VAL A 22 2.16 -15.32 -6.59
N ILE A 23 1.60 -15.62 -5.42
CA ILE A 23 1.58 -17.00 -4.88
C ILE A 23 0.84 -17.94 -5.84
N PHE A 24 -0.34 -17.54 -6.35
CA PHE A 24 -1.09 -18.33 -7.32
C PHE A 24 -0.29 -18.60 -8.59
N LEU A 25 0.40 -17.58 -9.12
CA LEU A 25 1.22 -17.71 -10.31
C LEU A 25 2.42 -18.65 -10.08
N VAL A 26 3.18 -18.43 -9.00
CA VAL A 26 4.37 -19.23 -8.69
C VAL A 26 4.00 -20.68 -8.38
N VAL A 27 3.07 -20.89 -7.45
CA VAL A 27 2.63 -22.25 -7.07
C VAL A 27 1.97 -22.94 -8.25
N GLY A 28 1.10 -22.23 -8.98
CA GLY A 28 0.45 -22.75 -10.20
C GLY A 28 1.46 -23.22 -11.23
N THR A 29 2.56 -22.47 -11.42
CA THR A 29 3.65 -22.86 -12.33
C THR A 29 4.39 -24.09 -11.84
N LEU A 30 4.72 -24.17 -10.54
CA LEU A 30 5.42 -25.32 -9.96
C LEU A 30 4.62 -26.63 -10.03
N VAL A 31 3.29 -26.55 -9.89
CA VAL A 31 2.41 -27.73 -9.90
C VAL A 31 1.71 -27.97 -11.24
N GLY A 32 2.01 -27.16 -12.26
CA GLY A 32 1.42 -27.28 -13.60
C GLY A 32 -0.09 -27.01 -13.67
N ASN A 33 -0.63 -26.21 -12.73
CA ASN A 33 -2.06 -25.90 -12.68
C ASN A 33 -2.39 -24.65 -13.50
N ALA A 34 -2.91 -24.86 -14.71
CA ALA A 34 -3.28 -23.79 -15.63
C ALA A 34 -4.29 -22.79 -15.05
N PHE A 35 -5.21 -23.22 -14.18
CA PHE A 35 -6.20 -22.34 -13.58
C PHE A 35 -5.57 -21.37 -12.58
N MET A 36 -4.66 -21.86 -11.73
CA MET A 36 -3.90 -21.02 -10.78
C MET A 36 -3.01 -20.02 -11.52
N ILE A 37 -2.32 -20.47 -12.57
CA ILE A 37 -1.50 -19.62 -13.43
C ILE A 37 -2.37 -18.53 -14.07
N GLY A 38 -3.53 -18.90 -14.62
CA GLY A 38 -4.46 -18.00 -15.27
C GLY A 38 -4.97 -16.91 -14.32
N ILE A 39 -5.44 -17.28 -13.13
CA ILE A 39 -5.91 -16.32 -12.12
C ILE A 39 -4.78 -15.40 -11.69
N GLY A 40 -3.62 -15.95 -11.30
CA GLY A 40 -2.48 -15.15 -10.85
C GLY A 40 -2.04 -14.14 -11.90
N THR A 41 -1.92 -14.58 -13.15
CA THR A 41 -1.53 -13.72 -14.28
C THR A 41 -2.58 -12.65 -14.55
N ALA A 42 -3.86 -13.01 -14.61
CA ALA A 42 -4.94 -12.08 -14.91
C ALA A 42 -5.02 -10.96 -13.87
N VAL A 43 -4.89 -11.28 -12.58
CA VAL A 43 -4.93 -10.30 -11.50
C VAL A 43 -3.73 -9.36 -11.54
N ILE A 44 -2.52 -9.89 -11.78
CA ILE A 44 -1.32 -9.06 -11.94
C ILE A 44 -1.51 -8.10 -13.12
N LEU A 45 -1.91 -8.60 -14.29
CA LEU A 45 -2.11 -7.74 -15.47
C LEU A 45 -3.24 -6.73 -15.27
N PHE A 46 -4.33 -7.11 -14.59
CA PHE A 46 -5.41 -6.19 -14.25
C PHE A 46 -4.87 -5.00 -13.45
N TRP A 47 -4.13 -5.24 -12.37
CA TRP A 47 -3.61 -4.17 -11.52
C TRP A 47 -2.47 -3.35 -12.15
N PHE A 48 -1.78 -3.90 -13.15
CA PHE A 48 -0.81 -3.15 -13.96
C PHE A 48 -1.46 -2.46 -15.18
N GLY A 49 -2.76 -2.68 -15.40
CA GLY A 49 -3.51 -2.09 -16.49
C GLY A 49 -3.75 -0.60 -16.30
N PRO A 50 -3.85 0.17 -17.41
CA PRO A 50 -4.13 1.60 -17.35
C PRO A 50 -5.49 1.88 -16.68
N GLY A 51 -5.55 2.94 -15.87
CA GLY A 51 -6.79 3.36 -15.20
C GLY A 51 -7.13 2.59 -13.91
N THR A 52 -6.34 1.58 -13.51
CA THR A 52 -6.54 0.93 -12.22
C THR A 52 -5.92 1.74 -11.08
N PRO A 53 -6.70 2.11 -10.03
CA PRO A 53 -6.20 2.96 -8.96
C PRO A 53 -5.44 2.17 -7.89
N VAL A 54 -4.60 1.21 -8.29
CA VAL A 54 -3.97 0.26 -7.34
C VAL A 54 -3.05 0.96 -6.35
N ILE A 55 -2.26 1.93 -6.79
CA ILE A 55 -1.36 2.70 -5.92
C ILE A 55 -2.17 3.50 -4.88
N PRO A 56 -3.20 4.30 -5.27
CA PRO A 56 -4.10 4.94 -4.31
C PRO A 56 -4.72 3.95 -3.32
N LEU A 57 -5.23 2.81 -3.79
CA LEU A 57 -5.87 1.80 -2.94
C LEU A 57 -4.89 1.20 -1.92
N ILE A 58 -3.66 0.89 -2.34
CA ILE A 58 -2.60 0.40 -1.46
C ILE A 58 -2.27 1.45 -0.40
N ILE A 59 -2.12 2.72 -0.77
CA ILE A 59 -1.79 3.78 0.19
C ILE A 59 -2.92 3.97 1.21
N ILE A 60 -4.17 4.05 0.76
CA ILE A 60 -5.33 4.21 1.63
C ILE A 60 -5.41 3.04 2.60
N THR A 61 -5.35 1.82 2.08
CA THR A 61 -5.42 0.60 2.90
C THR A 61 -4.26 0.52 3.89
N ALA A 62 -3.05 0.88 3.49
CA ALA A 62 -1.90 0.99 4.39
C ALA A 62 -2.14 2.01 5.52
N LEU A 63 -2.76 3.15 5.24
CA LEU A 63 -3.12 4.14 6.27
C LEU A 63 -4.16 3.59 7.24
N PHE A 64 -5.15 2.84 6.74
CA PHE A 64 -6.12 2.13 7.58
C PHE A 64 -5.45 1.08 8.48
N ILE A 65 -4.63 0.20 7.91
CA ILE A 65 -3.89 -0.82 8.68
C ILE A 65 -3.01 -0.16 9.74
N ARG A 66 -2.26 0.87 9.36
CA ARG A 66 -1.40 1.62 10.28
C ARG A 66 -2.20 2.20 11.46
N ARG A 67 -3.38 2.75 11.20
CA ARG A 67 -4.23 3.41 12.22
C ARG A 67 -4.94 2.41 13.12
N TYR A 68 -5.59 1.40 12.53
CA TYR A 68 -6.54 0.54 13.23
C TYR A 68 -5.96 -0.80 13.65
N VAL A 69 -4.98 -1.33 12.92
CA VAL A 69 -4.36 -2.64 13.23
C VAL A 69 -3.07 -2.45 14.02
N LEU A 70 -2.21 -1.52 13.62
CA LEU A 70 -0.92 -1.27 14.28
C LEU A 70 -0.98 -0.21 15.40
N PHE A 71 -2.19 0.31 15.65
CA PHE A 71 -2.50 1.31 16.69
C PHE A 71 -1.52 2.48 16.72
N GLU A 72 -1.02 2.90 15.55
CA GLU A 72 -0.08 4.00 15.50
C GLU A 72 -0.83 5.31 15.75
N LYS A 73 -0.40 6.02 16.80
CA LYS A 73 -0.88 7.37 17.05
C LYS A 73 -0.34 8.25 15.93
N THR A 74 -1.21 8.68 15.03
CA THR A 74 -0.88 9.75 14.11
C THR A 74 -0.49 10.96 14.96
N GLU A 75 0.70 11.52 14.77
CA GLU A 75 0.99 12.86 15.28
C GLU A 75 -0.18 13.75 14.86
N LYS A 76 -0.83 14.40 15.83
CA LYS A 76 -1.79 15.45 15.50
C LYS A 76 -0.99 16.49 14.74
N LEU A 77 -1.21 16.61 13.43
CA LEU A 77 -0.68 17.71 12.66
C LEU A 77 -1.28 18.98 13.27
N ASP A 78 -0.51 19.66 14.11
CA ASP A 78 -0.86 21.00 14.54
C ASP A 78 -0.69 21.93 13.34
N LEU A 79 -1.79 22.09 12.61
CA LEU A 79 -1.86 22.93 11.43
C LEU A 79 -1.41 24.36 11.75
N LYS A 80 -1.67 24.85 12.97
CA LYS A 80 -1.30 26.20 13.40
C LYS A 80 0.22 26.32 13.58
N ALA A 81 0.85 25.30 14.16
CA ALA A 81 2.30 25.23 14.30
C ALA A 81 2.99 25.17 12.92
N LYS A 82 2.52 24.31 12.01
CA LYS A 82 3.08 24.22 10.65
C LYS A 82 2.89 25.49 9.83
N TRP A 83 1.77 26.19 10.00
CA TRP A 83 1.50 27.45 9.28
C TRP A 83 2.44 28.57 9.75
N LYS A 84 2.72 28.62 11.06
CA LYS A 84 3.70 29.55 11.62
C LYS A 84 5.12 29.27 11.12
N GLU A 85 5.51 28.00 11.06
CA GLU A 85 6.82 27.56 10.56
C GLU A 85 7.04 27.95 9.08
N LEU A 86 6.02 27.76 8.24
CA LEU A 86 6.08 28.16 6.82
C LEU A 86 6.21 29.67 6.66
N ASN A 87 5.39 30.46 7.36
CA ASN A 87 5.46 31.93 7.25
C ASN A 87 6.76 32.53 7.77
N GLN A 88 7.46 31.87 8.69
CA GLN A 88 8.80 32.28 9.10
C GLN A 88 9.83 31.96 8.02
N LYS A 89 9.72 30.79 7.37
CA LYS A 89 10.64 30.37 6.31
C LYS A 89 10.56 31.19 5.02
N PHE A 90 9.44 31.86 4.77
CA PHE A 90 9.24 32.77 3.63
C PHE A 90 9.49 34.25 3.97
N LYS A 91 9.93 34.56 5.19
CA LYS A 91 10.30 35.92 5.62
C LYS A 91 11.80 36.20 5.61
N ASP A 92 12.62 35.18 5.41
CA ASP A 92 14.06 35.26 5.12
C ASP A 92 14.29 35.17 3.61
#